data_AF-A0A371KZ30-F1
#
_entry.id   AF-A0A371KZ30-F1
#
_cell.length_a   1.000
_cell.length_b   1.000
_cell.length_c   1.000
_cell.angle_alpha   90.00
_cell.angle_beta   90.00
_cell.angle_gamma   90.00
#
_symmetry.space_group_name_H-M   'P 1'
#
loop_
_entity.id
_entity.type
_entity.pdbx_description
1 polymer ?
#
loop_
_entity_poly.entity_id
_entity_poly.type
_entity_poly.pdbx_seq_one_letter_code
_entity_poly.pdbx_strand_id
1 'polypeptide(L)'
;MTTTQVICDENRTDRWQFTCPRGHRTWEAAQNHFWCQRCASTKDVDGRFHQLRDKVSGERLSREEVVLQSNCDDDLELEADA
;
A
#
# COMPACT_ATOMS: atom_id res chain seq x y z
N MET A 1 7.17 -3.44 -18.71
CA MET A 1 6.36 -4.41 -17.96
C MET A 1 6.12 -3.77 -16.61
N THR A 2 4.95 -3.17 -16.40
CA THR A 2 4.59 -2.60 -15.09
C THR A 2 4.20 -3.76 -14.19
N THR A 3 4.99 -4.01 -13.15
CA THR A 3 4.72 -5.10 -12.20
C THR A 3 3.69 -4.60 -11.20
N THR A 4 2.50 -5.18 -11.23
CA THR A 4 1.44 -4.85 -10.27
C THR A 4 1.69 -5.56 -8.94
N GLN A 5 1.88 -4.79 -7.88
CA GLN A 5 2.03 -5.24 -6.51
C GLN A 5 0.66 -5.34 -5.82
N VAL A 6 0.33 -6.54 -5.33
CA VAL A 6 -0.82 -6.73 -4.44
C VAL A 6 -0.38 -6.38 -3.03
N ILE A 7 -1.16 -5.52 -2.36
CA ILE A 7 -0.92 -5.06 -0.99
C ILE A 7 -2.16 -5.37 -0.18
N CYS A 8 -1.99 -6.09 0.92
CA CYS A 8 -3.08 -6.40 1.80
C CYS A 8 -3.27 -5.27 2.84
N ASP A 9 -4.43 -4.62 2.83
CA ASP A 9 -4.68 -3.47 3.71
C ASP A 9 -4.87 -3.90 5.18
N GLU A 10 -5.37 -5.12 5.40
CA GLU A 10 -5.58 -5.70 6.72
C GLU A 10 -4.32 -6.39 7.28
N ASN A 11 -3.36 -6.72 6.40
CA ASN A 11 -2.11 -7.32 6.82
C ASN A 11 -1.18 -6.27 7.42
N ARG A 12 -0.81 -6.49 8.68
CA ARG A 12 0.11 -5.61 9.39
C ARG A 12 1.45 -5.48 8.67
N THR A 13 1.98 -6.57 8.11
CA THR A 13 3.29 -6.61 7.45
C THR A 13 3.32 -5.70 6.21
N ASP A 14 2.31 -5.79 5.36
CA ASP A 14 2.18 -4.94 4.17
C ASP A 14 2.07 -3.46 4.55
N ARG A 15 1.27 -3.13 5.57
CA ARG A 15 1.21 -1.76 6.10
C ARG A 15 2.51 -1.25 6.72
N TRP A 16 3.45 -2.14 7.08
CA TRP A 16 4.78 -1.74 7.56
C TRP A 16 5.77 -1.52 6.41
N GLN A 17 5.68 -2.32 5.35
CA GLN A 17 6.52 -2.22 4.16
C GLN A 17 6.15 -1.02 3.30
N PHE A 18 4.87 -0.86 2.99
CA PHE A 18 4.39 0.20 2.11
C PHE A 18 3.94 1.40 2.93
N THR A 19 4.54 2.55 2.65
CA THR A 19 4.32 3.79 3.41
C THR A 19 4.08 4.97 2.49
N CYS A 20 3.48 6.04 3.01
CA CYS A 20 3.41 7.29 2.25
C CYS A 20 4.83 7.82 1.96
N PRO A 21 5.01 8.80 1.05
CA PRO A 21 6.33 9.36 0.73
C PRO A 21 7.12 9.86 1.95
N ARG A 22 6.41 10.23 3.02
CA ARG A 22 6.96 10.69 4.31
C ARG A 22 7.14 9.60 5.36
N GLY A 23 6.78 8.35 5.06
CA GLY A 23 6.96 7.20 5.93
C GLY A 23 5.80 6.91 6.89
N HIS A 24 4.64 7.53 6.71
CA HIS A 24 3.44 7.21 7.50
C HIS A 24 2.75 5.94 6.98
N ARG A 25 2.04 5.25 7.87
CA ARG A 25 1.30 3.99 7.61
C ARG A 25 -0.22 4.17 7.62
N THR A 26 -0.69 5.38 7.93
CA THR A 26 -2.10 5.77 7.95
C THR A 26 -2.52 6.29 6.58
N TRP A 27 -2.06 5.60 5.53
CA TRP A 27 -2.49 5.88 4.17
C TRP A 27 -3.61 4.93 3.76
N GLU A 28 -4.44 5.40 2.84
CA GLU A 28 -5.56 4.69 2.24
C GLU A 28 -5.49 4.89 0.73
N ALA A 29 -5.82 3.88 -0.09
CA ALA A 29 -5.95 4.09 -1.52
C ALA A 29 -7.38 4.49 -1.89
N ALA A 30 -7.51 5.65 -2.52
CA ALA A 30 -8.72 6.03 -3.22
C ALA A 30 -8.65 5.57 -4.69
N GLN A 31 -9.68 5.92 -5.46
CA GLN A 31 -9.80 5.52 -6.87
C GLN A 31 -8.57 5.91 -7.71
N ASN A 32 -8.10 7.17 -7.60
CA ASN A 32 -7.01 7.69 -8.46
C ASN A 32 -5.77 8.19 -7.69
N HIS A 33 -5.80 8.18 -6.37
CA HIS A 33 -4.71 8.66 -5.53
C HIS A 33 -4.70 7.91 -4.22
N PHE A 34 -3.57 7.96 -3.52
CA PHE A 34 -3.47 7.60 -2.13
C PHE A 34 -3.69 8.84 -1.27
N TRP A 35 -4.27 8.63 -0.10
CA TRP A 35 -4.51 9.67 0.88
C TRP A 35 -3.89 9.26 2.20
N CYS A 36 -3.16 10.14 2.86
CA CYS A 36 -2.62 9.90 4.19
C CYS A 36 -3.26 10.85 5.20
N GLN A 37 -3.99 10.27 6.15
CA GLN A 37 -4.66 11.01 7.22
C GLN A 37 -3.68 11.88 8.01
N ARG A 38 -2.48 11.36 8.34
CA ARG A 38 -1.49 12.12 9.11
C ARG A 38 -0.89 13.30 8.34
N CYS A 39 -0.71 13.13 7.03
CA CYS A 39 -0.28 14.24 6.16
C CYS A 39 -1.39 15.29 6.04
N ALA A 40 -2.64 14.86 5.84
CA ALA A 40 -3.80 15.75 5.75
C ALA A 40 -4.04 16.55 7.04
N SER A 41 -3.72 15.99 8.22
CA SER A 41 -3.79 16.71 9.49
C SER A 41 -2.67 17.73 9.71
N THR A 42 -1.64 17.75 8.85
CA THR A 42 -0.51 18.69 8.98
C THR A 42 -0.80 19.96 8.19
N LYS A 43 -0.59 21.15 8.80
CA LYS A 43 -0.71 22.42 8.06
C LYS A 43 0.32 22.48 6.94
N ASP A 44 -0.09 23.02 5.79
CA ASP A 44 0.75 23.20 4.59
C ASP A 44 1.19 21.90 3.89
N VAL A 45 0.46 20.81 4.10
CA VAL A 45 0.78 19.51 3.54
C VAL A 45 -0.42 18.95 2.80
N ASP A 46 -0.25 18.62 1.52
CA ASP A 46 -1.25 17.81 0.83
C ASP A 46 -1.13 16.36 1.33
N GLY A 47 -2.25 15.82 1.82
CA GLY A 47 -2.37 14.42 2.20
C GLY A 47 -2.48 13.49 0.99
N ARG A 48 -2.67 14.02 -0.21
CA ARG A 48 -2.84 13.28 -1.46
C ARG A 48 -1.50 13.03 -2.14
N PHE A 49 -1.32 11.83 -2.66
CA PHE A 49 -0.12 11.44 -3.41
C PHE A 49 -0.43 10.28 -4.35
N HIS A 50 0.38 10.07 -5.38
CA HIS A 50 0.13 9.04 -6.39
C HIS A 50 1.08 7.83 -6.29
N GLN A 51 2.07 7.90 -5.40
CA GLN A 51 3.11 6.88 -5.26
C GLN A 51 3.30 6.46 -3.79
N LEU A 52 3.17 5.16 -3.54
CA LEU A 52 3.61 4.55 -2.29
C LEU A 52 5.11 4.33 -2.29
N ARG A 53 5.71 4.42 -1.12
CA ARG A 53 7.11 4.11 -0.90
C ARG A 53 7.22 2.72 -0.29
N ASP A 54 7.89 1.82 -0.99
CA ASP A 54 8.33 0.55 -0.43
C ASP A 54 9.57 0.79 0.43
N LYS A 55 9.53 0.37 1.70
CA LYS A 55 10.67 0.45 2.61
C LYS A 55 11.70 -0.67 2.45
N VAL A 56 11.29 -1.81 1.89
CA VAL A 56 12.15 -2.98 1.70
C VAL A 56 13.01 -2.80 0.47
N SER A 57 12.39 -2.51 -0.70
CA SER A 57 13.12 -2.26 -1.94
C SER A 57 13.63 -0.83 -2.08
N GLY A 58 12.98 0.13 -1.40
CA GLY A 58 13.23 1.56 -1.57
C GLY A 58 12.54 2.16 -2.80
N GLU A 59 11.77 1.37 -3.53
CA GLU A 59 11.10 1.80 -4.75
C GLU A 59 9.82 2.61 -4.48
N ARG A 60 9.34 3.27 -5.53
CA ARG A 60 8.09 4.03 -5.51
C ARG A 60 7.08 3.37 -6.43
N LEU A 61 6.02 2.83 -5.85
CA LEU A 61 4.95 2.15 -6.57
C LEU A 61 3.83 3.14 -6.85
N SER A 62 3.49 3.30 -8.12
CA SER A 62 2.39 4.16 -8.54
C SER A 62 1.03 3.52 -8.23
N ARG A 63 -0.04 4.30 -8.20
CA ARG A 63 -1.39 3.78 -7.94
C ARG A 63 -1.83 2.68 -8.92
N GLU A 64 -1.34 2.75 -10.16
CA GLU A 64 -1.57 1.79 -11.24
C GLU A 64 -0.87 0.44 -11.00
N GLU A 65 0.23 0.50 -10.23
CA GLU A 65 1.08 -0.63 -9.88
C GLU A 65 0.67 -1.25 -8.55
N VAL A 66 -0.43 -0.79 -7.94
CA VAL A 66 -0.88 -1.24 -6.61
C VAL A 66 -2.32 -1.70 -6.65
N VAL A 67 -2.56 -2.93 -6.21
CA VAL A 67 -3.89 -3.50 -5.99
C VAL A 67 -4.07 -3.73 -4.50
N LEU A 68 -5.04 -3.06 -3.89
CA LEU A 68 -5.40 -3.31 -2.48
C LEU A 68 -6.32 -4.52 -2.38
N GLN A 69 -5.97 -5.43 -1.48
CA GLN A 69 -6.80 -6.56 -1.10
C GLN A 69 -7.18 -6.43 0.38
N SER A 70 -8.47 -6.55 0.66
CA SER A 70 -9.06 -6.47 2.01
C SER A 70 -9.78 -7.76 2.39
N ASN A 71 -9.26 -8.89 1.89
CA ASN A 71 -9.59 -10.24 2.37
C ASN A 71 -8.38 -11.13 2.11
N CYS A 72 -7.29 -10.77 2.76
CA CYS A 72 -6.05 -11.52 2.76
C CYS A 72 -6.11 -12.57 3.86
N ASP A 73 -7.06 -13.51 3.76
CA ASP A 73 -7.04 -14.67 4.64
C ASP A 73 -5.73 -15.41 4.43
N ASP A 74 -4.99 -15.54 5.53
CA ASP A 74 -3.78 -16.35 5.68
C ASP A 74 -4.22 -17.83 5.73
N ASP A 75 -4.87 -18.32 4.68
CA ASP A 75 -5.24 -19.72 4.56
C ASP A 75 -4.79 -20.22 3.19
N LEU A 76 -3.48 -20.47 3.12
CA LEU A 76 -2.94 -21.42 2.16
C LEU A 76 -3.24 -22.82 2.70
N GLU A 77 -4.30 -23.47 2.24
CA GLU A 77 -4.24 -24.92 2.13
C GLU A 77 -3.68 -25.29 0.76
N LEU A 78 -2.45 -25.76 0.81
CA LEU A 78 -1.75 -26.50 -0.23
C LEU A 78 -2.63 -27.67 -0.69
N GLU A 79 -3.32 -27.55 -1.82
CA GLU A 79 -3.69 -28.75 -2.59
C GLU A 79 -2.61 -28.99 -3.63
N ALA A 80 -1.49 -29.55 -3.13
CA ALA A 80 -0.61 -30.37 -3.93
C ALA A 80 -1.03 -31.84 -3.73
N ASP A 81 -2.09 -32.26 -4.43
CA ASP A 81 -2.53 -33.66 -4.56
C ASP A 81 -3.40 -33.71 -5.86
N ALA A 82 -3.23 -34.59 -6.85
CA ALA A 82 -2.51 -35.85 -6.97
C ALA A 82 -2.19 -36.14 -8.46
#